data_AF-A0A7C7LPS1-F1
#
_entry.id   AF-A0A7C7LPS1-F1
#
_cell.length_a   1.000
_cell.length_b   1.000
_cell.length_c   1.000
_cell.angle_alpha   90.00
_cell.angle_beta   90.00
_cell.angle_gamma   90.00
#
_symmetry.space_group_name_H-M   'P 1'
#
loop_
_entity.id
_entity.type
_entity.pdbx_description
1 polymer ?
#
loop_
_entity_poly.entity_id
_entity_poly.type
_entity_poly.pdbx_seq_one_letter_code
_entity_poly.pdbx_strand_id
1 'polypeptide(L)'
;MRFYKLIVLILIGFMVCNHSVWSKENRAFVVIDGKKSVDDILPKLTNGAGQAKLEKNDVYKEDDDGKAALLVVGSGGDGQKFNPNMPDWQLEVVKNPTKKNQFRYITFAWKKKGGTGIQLQLHWTTNSWGHRYHSGVNEKNWNPSIQLDKKMPEDWEVYTRDLVEDWDEGVMTGIAFTAWSLDHGIWDHVVFHQQEDDPLAPQAVQPTEKLPLTWGRLKKPDPRYWLLNRERN
;
A
#
# COMPACT_ATOMS: atom_id res chain seq x y z
N MET A 1 61.63 -47.15 -2.96
CA MET A 1 62.06 -46.02 -3.81
C MET A 1 60.83 -45.51 -4.53
N ARG A 2 60.14 -44.47 -4.06
CA ARG A 2 60.41 -43.01 -4.16
C ARG A 2 60.10 -42.46 -5.57
N PHE A 3 59.25 -41.42 -5.58
CA PHE A 3 58.92 -40.43 -6.64
C PHE A 3 57.69 -40.73 -7.52
N TYR A 4 56.48 -40.20 -7.24
CA TYR A 4 55.96 -38.81 -7.34
C TYR A 4 55.83 -38.25 -8.78
N LYS A 5 54.60 -38.25 -9.31
CA LYS A 5 53.95 -37.19 -10.13
C LYS A 5 52.44 -37.29 -9.85
N LEU A 6 51.89 -36.53 -8.90
CA LEU A 6 51.32 -35.18 -9.07
C LEU A 6 50.09 -35.15 -9.99
N ILE A 7 48.89 -35.36 -9.43
CA ILE A 7 47.69 -34.59 -9.79
C ILE A 7 47.00 -34.23 -8.46
N VAL A 8 47.23 -32.99 -8.03
CA VAL A 8 46.43 -32.33 -7.01
C VAL A 8 45.19 -31.82 -7.72
N LEU A 9 44.02 -32.38 -7.39
CA LEU A 9 42.74 -31.79 -7.77
C LEU A 9 41.98 -31.47 -6.48
N ILE A 10 41.98 -30.17 -6.22
CA ILE A 10 41.34 -29.49 -5.11
C ILE A 10 39.82 -29.67 -5.26
N LEU A 11 39.20 -30.47 -4.38
CA LEU A 11 37.75 -30.48 -4.21
C LEU A 11 37.39 -29.36 -3.23
N ILE A 12 37.32 -28.13 -3.76
CA ILE A 12 36.61 -27.01 -3.13
C ILE A 12 35.12 -27.21 -3.38
N GLY A 13 34.36 -27.22 -2.29
CA GLY A 13 33.07 -26.55 -2.19
C GLY A 13 31.91 -27.11 -3.01
N PHE A 14 31.16 -28.03 -2.40
CA PHE A 14 29.70 -28.01 -2.51
C PHE A 14 29.11 -28.05 -1.10
N MET A 15 29.25 -26.93 -0.39
CA MET A 15 28.26 -26.58 0.62
C MET A 15 26.99 -26.28 -0.15
N VAL A 16 26.17 -27.30 -0.37
CA VAL A 16 24.80 -27.14 -0.83
C VAL A 16 24.08 -26.43 0.31
N CYS A 17 24.13 -25.09 0.29
CA CYS A 17 23.10 -24.31 0.96
C CYS A 17 21.80 -24.77 0.30
N ASN A 18 21.01 -25.51 1.07
CA ASN A 18 19.59 -25.64 0.81
C ASN A 18 19.04 -24.21 0.78
N HIS A 19 19.04 -23.58 -0.40
CA HIS A 19 18.10 -22.52 -0.67
C HIS A 19 16.75 -23.21 -0.54
N SER A 20 16.14 -23.06 0.63
CA SER A 20 14.75 -23.37 0.83
C SER A 20 14.01 -22.76 -0.34
N VAL A 21 13.48 -23.64 -1.20
CA VAL A 21 12.52 -23.27 -2.24
C VAL A 21 11.29 -22.83 -1.47
N TRP A 22 11.32 -21.57 -1.03
CA TRP A 22 10.24 -20.86 -0.40
C TRP A 22 9.11 -20.82 -1.40
N SER A 23 8.05 -21.59 -1.17
CA SER A 23 6.93 -21.66 -2.11
C SER A 23 6.22 -20.30 -2.17
N LYS A 24 6.14 -19.75 -3.39
CA LYS A 24 5.49 -18.47 -3.77
C LYS A 24 3.97 -18.42 -3.58
N GLU A 25 3.34 -19.49 -3.07
CA GLU A 25 1.89 -19.60 -3.01
C GLU A 25 1.32 -18.77 -1.83
N ASN A 26 0.82 -17.56 -2.15
CA ASN A 26 -0.08 -16.70 -1.37
C ASN A 26 0.43 -16.05 -0.08
N ARG A 27 1.42 -15.18 -0.24
CA ARG A 27 1.88 -14.22 0.79
C ARG A 27 1.40 -12.80 0.58
N ALA A 28 0.51 -12.60 -0.39
CA ALA A 28 0.03 -11.30 -0.79
C ALA A 28 -1.50 -11.28 -0.84
N PHE A 29 -2.08 -10.13 -0.52
CA PHE A 29 -3.48 -9.82 -0.71
C PHE A 29 -3.57 -8.67 -1.69
N VAL A 30 -4.09 -8.96 -2.88
CA VAL A 30 -4.20 -8.01 -3.99
C VAL A 30 -5.50 -7.23 -3.86
N VAL A 31 -5.38 -5.91 -3.81
CA VAL A 31 -6.51 -4.97 -3.82
C VAL A 31 -6.72 -4.43 -5.23
N ILE A 32 -5.64 -3.98 -5.89
CA ILE A 32 -5.61 -3.48 -7.26
C ILE A 32 -4.30 -3.98 -7.90
N ASP A 33 -4.36 -4.56 -9.09
CA ASP A 33 -3.20 -4.99 -9.88
C ASP A 33 -3.56 -5.10 -11.37
N GLY A 34 -4.74 -5.63 -11.67
CA GLY A 34 -5.27 -5.68 -13.03
C GLY A 34 -6.79 -5.65 -13.07
N LYS A 35 -7.36 -5.79 -14.27
CA LYS A 35 -8.82 -5.65 -14.52
C LYS A 35 -9.66 -6.50 -13.57
N LYS A 36 -9.26 -7.75 -13.31
CA LYS A 36 -10.02 -8.65 -12.43
C LYS A 36 -10.12 -8.12 -10.99
N SER A 37 -9.02 -7.62 -10.43
CA SER A 37 -9.03 -7.01 -9.09
C SER A 37 -9.82 -5.71 -9.07
N VAL A 38 -9.73 -4.88 -10.11
CA VAL A 38 -10.48 -3.62 -10.19
C VAL A 38 -11.99 -3.88 -10.31
N ASP A 39 -12.41 -4.83 -11.14
CA ASP A 39 -13.81 -5.24 -11.26
C ASP A 39 -14.37 -5.80 -9.94
N ASP A 40 -13.54 -6.47 -9.13
CA ASP A 40 -13.94 -7.00 -7.83
C ASP A 40 -14.10 -5.90 -6.77
N ILE A 41 -13.18 -4.93 -6.72
CA ILE A 41 -13.20 -3.88 -5.70
C ILE A 41 -14.20 -2.76 -6.01
N LEU A 42 -14.36 -2.37 -7.28
CA LEU A 42 -15.24 -1.26 -7.69
C LEU A 42 -16.65 -1.31 -7.07
N PRO A 43 -17.41 -2.42 -7.17
CA PRO A 43 -18.75 -2.50 -6.59
C PRO A 43 -18.75 -2.50 -5.06
N LYS A 44 -17.61 -2.82 -4.43
CA LYS A 44 -17.46 -2.85 -2.97
C LYS A 44 -17.16 -1.47 -2.39
N LEU A 45 -16.71 -0.50 -3.20
CA LEU A 45 -16.47 0.89 -2.78
C LEU A 45 -17.80 1.67 -2.75
N THR A 46 -18.60 1.47 -1.72
CA THR A 46 -19.99 1.96 -1.66
C THR A 46 -20.15 3.39 -1.13
N ASN A 47 -19.12 3.99 -0.53
CA ASN A 47 -19.21 5.26 0.18
C ASN A 47 -18.36 6.36 -0.49
N GLY A 48 -18.56 7.60 -0.04
CA GLY A 48 -17.83 8.78 -0.49
C GLY A 48 -18.43 9.49 -1.70
N ALA A 49 -18.08 10.77 -1.86
CA ALA A 49 -18.57 11.64 -2.92
C ALA A 49 -17.76 11.56 -4.23
N GLY A 50 -16.58 10.94 -4.19
CA GLY A 50 -15.78 10.65 -5.36
C GLY A 50 -16.43 9.61 -6.27
N GLN A 51 -16.10 9.63 -7.55
CA GLN A 51 -16.58 8.66 -8.53
C GLN A 51 -15.44 7.74 -8.95
N ALA A 52 -15.56 6.45 -8.64
CA ALA A 52 -14.57 5.46 -9.02
C ALA A 52 -14.94 4.77 -10.34
N LYS A 53 -13.95 4.52 -11.19
CA LYS A 53 -14.10 3.81 -12.46
C LYS A 53 -12.84 3.01 -12.80
N LEU A 54 -13.02 2.04 -13.68
CA LEU A 54 -11.94 1.29 -14.31
C LEU A 54 -11.16 2.22 -15.26
N GLU A 55 -9.84 2.26 -15.15
CA GLU A 55 -8.93 2.92 -16.10
C GLU A 55 -8.07 1.85 -16.80
N LYS A 56 -7.84 2.02 -18.11
CA LYS A 56 -7.08 1.05 -18.93
C LYS A 56 -5.99 1.69 -19.78
N ASN A 57 -5.98 3.01 -19.88
CA ASN A 57 -5.07 3.75 -20.76
C ASN A 57 -3.88 4.34 -19.99
N ASP A 58 -4.06 4.67 -18.71
CA ASP A 58 -2.99 5.16 -17.82
C ASP A 58 -2.92 4.22 -16.61
N VAL A 59 -2.02 3.25 -16.68
CA VAL A 59 -1.82 2.17 -15.70
C VAL A 59 -0.34 2.12 -15.28
N TYR A 60 -0.07 1.64 -14.08
CA TYR A 60 1.29 1.50 -13.57
C TYR A 60 1.86 0.17 -14.04
N LYS A 61 2.93 0.26 -14.83
CA LYS A 61 3.62 -0.85 -15.51
C LYS A 61 2.83 -1.43 -16.68
N GLU A 62 3.60 -1.87 -17.65
CA GLU A 62 3.12 -2.67 -18.77
C GLU A 62 3.20 -4.14 -18.34
N ASP A 63 2.07 -4.75 -17.98
CA ASP A 63 1.99 -6.18 -17.78
C ASP A 63 0.95 -6.85 -18.71
N ASP A 64 1.16 -8.14 -18.94
CA ASP A 64 0.42 -8.95 -19.92
C ASP A 64 -0.88 -9.54 -19.33
N ASP A 65 -1.37 -9.05 -18.19
CA ASP A 65 -2.42 -9.70 -17.40
C ASP A 65 -3.84 -9.10 -17.57
N GLY A 66 -3.97 -8.02 -18.33
CA GLY A 66 -5.26 -7.37 -18.59
C GLY A 66 -5.38 -5.92 -18.12
N LYS A 67 -4.28 -5.24 -17.80
CA LYS A 67 -4.09 -3.77 -17.73
C LYS A 67 -5.29 -3.00 -17.21
N ALA A 68 -5.36 -2.80 -15.89
CA ALA A 68 -6.26 -1.79 -15.38
C ALA A 68 -5.89 -1.25 -14.00
N ALA A 69 -6.13 0.05 -13.84
CA ALA A 69 -6.00 0.77 -12.59
C ALA A 69 -7.38 1.21 -12.07
N LEU A 70 -7.42 1.64 -10.81
CA LEU A 70 -8.57 2.33 -10.24
C LEU A 70 -8.40 3.84 -10.40
N LEU A 71 -9.32 4.49 -11.11
CA LEU A 71 -9.37 5.94 -11.20
C LEU A 71 -10.50 6.48 -10.32
N VAL A 72 -10.21 7.48 -9.49
CA VAL A 72 -11.21 8.21 -8.70
C VAL A 72 -11.23 9.68 -9.11
N VAL A 73 -12.39 10.15 -9.55
CA VAL A 73 -12.67 11.56 -9.80
C VAL A 73 -13.13 12.21 -8.51
N GLY A 74 -12.43 13.24 -8.06
CA GLY A 74 -12.79 13.97 -6.85
C GLY A 74 -13.78 15.10 -7.12
N SER A 75 -15.04 14.73 -7.31
CA SER A 75 -16.15 15.67 -7.54
C SER A 75 -16.68 16.27 -6.23
N GLY A 76 -15.90 17.14 -5.59
CA GLY A 76 -16.31 17.88 -4.37
C GLY A 76 -16.58 17.00 -3.13
N GLY A 77 -17.04 17.62 -2.05
CA GLY A 77 -17.31 16.93 -0.78
C GLY A 77 -16.05 16.42 -0.07
N ASP A 78 -16.00 15.12 0.19
CA ASP A 78 -14.83 14.43 0.76
C ASP A 78 -13.76 14.08 -0.31
N GLY A 79 -14.13 14.08 -1.60
CA GLY A 79 -13.23 13.73 -2.70
C GLY A 79 -12.72 12.28 -2.65
N GLN A 80 -13.40 11.41 -1.90
CA GLN A 80 -12.99 10.01 -1.70
C GLN A 80 -13.99 9.04 -2.33
N LYS A 81 -13.52 7.87 -2.75
CA LYS A 81 -14.36 6.67 -2.87
C LYS A 81 -13.81 5.60 -1.94
N PHE A 82 -14.68 5.00 -1.12
CA PHE A 82 -14.23 4.11 -0.06
C PHE A 82 -15.27 3.11 0.40
N ASN A 83 -14.82 2.15 1.20
CA ASN A 83 -15.67 1.38 2.08
C ASN A 83 -14.87 1.06 3.36
N PRO A 84 -15.35 1.48 4.56
CA PRO A 84 -14.65 1.23 5.81
C PRO A 84 -14.75 -0.23 6.28
N ASN A 85 -15.71 -0.99 5.74
CA ASN A 85 -16.02 -2.38 6.07
C ASN A 85 -16.17 -3.17 4.77
N MET A 86 -15.06 -3.36 4.08
CA MET A 86 -14.98 -4.18 2.88
C MET A 86 -15.48 -5.60 3.19
N PRO A 87 -16.36 -6.17 2.33
CA PRO A 87 -16.78 -7.55 2.49
C PRO A 87 -15.57 -8.48 2.55
N ASP A 88 -15.58 -9.41 3.51
CA ASP A 88 -14.54 -10.42 3.73
C ASP A 88 -13.17 -9.89 4.16
N TRP A 89 -13.06 -8.61 4.54
CA TRP A 89 -11.80 -8.06 5.07
C TRP A 89 -11.71 -8.20 6.58
N GLN A 90 -10.75 -9.01 7.02
CA GLN A 90 -10.21 -9.05 8.38
C GLN A 90 -8.71 -9.28 8.30
N LEU A 91 -8.00 -8.30 7.72
CA LEU A 91 -6.57 -8.42 7.47
C LEU A 91 -5.83 -8.00 8.74
N GLU A 92 -5.06 -8.91 9.31
CA GLU A 92 -4.26 -8.68 10.50
C GLU A 92 -2.93 -8.02 10.11
N VAL A 93 -2.68 -6.82 10.59
CA VAL A 93 -1.38 -6.16 10.51
C VAL A 93 -0.57 -6.57 11.74
N VAL A 94 0.50 -7.33 11.54
CA VAL A 94 1.31 -7.90 12.62
C VAL A 94 2.80 -7.86 12.29
N LYS A 95 3.64 -7.83 13.34
CA LYS A 95 5.10 -7.73 13.18
C LYS A 95 5.73 -8.93 12.48
N ASN A 96 5.18 -10.12 12.71
CA ASN A 96 5.69 -11.40 12.20
C ASN A 96 4.54 -12.22 11.59
N PRO A 97 4.11 -11.90 10.35
CA PRO A 97 2.98 -12.57 9.74
C PRO A 97 3.30 -14.02 9.39
N THR A 98 2.40 -14.93 9.79
CA THR A 98 2.53 -16.37 9.54
C THR A 98 1.27 -16.99 8.93
N LYS A 99 0.12 -16.33 9.08
CA LYS A 99 -1.17 -16.79 8.52
C LYS A 99 -1.52 -16.07 7.21
N LYS A 100 -2.42 -16.67 6.43
CA LYS A 100 -2.86 -16.12 5.13
C LYS A 100 -3.48 -14.72 5.21
N ASN A 101 -4.14 -14.38 6.31
CA ASN A 101 -4.74 -13.06 6.53
C ASN A 101 -3.82 -12.09 7.28
N GLN A 102 -2.57 -12.48 7.57
CA GLN A 102 -1.60 -11.65 8.28
C GLN A 102 -0.62 -11.02 7.31
N PHE A 103 -0.37 -9.72 7.48
CA PHE A 103 0.52 -8.91 6.65
C PHE A 103 1.31 -7.94 7.52
N ARG A 104 2.39 -7.39 6.97
CA ARG A 104 3.18 -6.33 7.62
C ARG A 104 3.36 -5.13 6.72
N TYR A 105 3.40 -5.36 5.41
CA TYR A 105 3.74 -4.34 4.45
C TYR A 105 2.60 -4.12 3.47
N ILE A 106 2.56 -2.93 2.89
CA ILE A 106 1.74 -2.59 1.73
C ILE A 106 2.64 -1.97 0.67
N THR A 107 2.45 -2.38 -0.58
CA THR A 107 2.96 -1.66 -1.74
C THR A 107 1.78 -1.06 -2.49
N PHE A 108 1.94 0.17 -2.98
CA PHE A 108 0.98 0.82 -3.84
C PHE A 108 1.68 1.77 -4.79
N ALA A 109 1.14 1.86 -6.01
CA ALA A 109 1.46 2.90 -6.95
C ALA A 109 0.29 3.88 -7.06
N TRP A 110 0.63 5.16 -7.21
CA TRP A 110 -0.38 6.17 -7.45
C TRP A 110 0.12 7.26 -8.39
N LYS A 111 -0.84 8.00 -8.92
CA LYS A 111 -0.61 9.15 -9.79
C LYS A 111 -1.75 10.12 -9.62
N LYS A 112 -1.47 11.41 -9.75
CA LYS A 112 -2.47 12.48 -9.68
C LYS A 112 -2.44 13.34 -10.92
N LYS A 113 -3.60 13.59 -11.51
CA LYS A 113 -3.80 14.57 -12.59
C LYS A 113 -4.61 15.75 -12.09
N GLY A 114 -4.06 16.97 -12.18
CA GLY A 114 -4.66 18.19 -11.64
C GLY A 114 -4.75 18.21 -10.11
N GLY A 115 -5.30 19.30 -9.53
CA GLY A 115 -5.48 19.40 -8.08
C GLY A 115 -4.19 19.65 -7.32
N THR A 116 -4.17 19.29 -6.03
CA THR A 116 -3.05 19.64 -5.13
C THR A 116 -2.45 18.45 -4.37
N GLY A 117 -3.12 17.31 -4.33
CA GLY A 117 -2.62 16.13 -3.63
C GLY A 117 -3.42 14.88 -3.91
N ILE A 118 -3.01 13.79 -3.27
CA ILE A 118 -3.65 12.47 -3.33
C ILE A 118 -3.46 11.78 -1.98
N GLN A 119 -4.40 10.91 -1.60
CA GLN A 119 -4.30 10.16 -0.35
C GLN A 119 -4.86 8.75 -0.47
N LEU A 120 -4.23 7.81 0.24
CA LEU A 120 -4.71 6.46 0.50
C LEU A 120 -4.96 6.34 2.01
N GLN A 121 -6.13 5.85 2.39
CA GLN A 121 -6.49 5.62 3.79
C GLN A 121 -6.80 4.15 4.03
N LEU A 122 -6.33 3.62 5.15
CA LEU A 122 -6.63 2.28 5.62
C LEU A 122 -7.58 2.38 6.84
N HIS A 123 -8.66 1.61 6.80
CA HIS A 123 -9.62 1.52 7.89
C HIS A 123 -9.31 0.35 8.78
N TRP A 124 -9.23 0.59 10.08
CA TRP A 124 -9.01 -0.43 11.09
C TRP A 124 -10.23 -0.58 12.00
N THR A 125 -10.33 -1.69 12.74
CA THR A 125 -11.36 -1.87 13.77
C THR A 125 -11.27 -0.83 14.88
N THR A 126 -10.04 -0.43 15.25
CA THR A 126 -9.74 0.65 16.18
C THR A 126 -9.20 1.86 15.42
N ASN A 127 -9.55 3.07 15.85
CA ASN A 127 -9.13 4.30 15.16
C ASN A 127 -9.39 4.22 13.63
N SER A 128 -10.63 3.86 13.26
CA SER A 128 -10.99 3.50 11.88
C SER A 128 -10.74 4.59 10.83
N TRP A 129 -10.48 5.82 11.27
CA TRP A 129 -10.14 6.98 10.44
C TRP A 129 -8.71 7.45 10.72
N GLY A 130 -7.79 6.56 11.06
CA GLY A 130 -6.49 6.90 11.66
C GLY A 130 -5.27 6.80 10.75
N HIS A 131 -5.35 6.04 9.66
CA HIS A 131 -4.17 5.54 8.96
C HIS A 131 -4.18 6.04 7.52
N ARG A 132 -3.36 7.05 7.21
CA ARG A 132 -3.36 7.76 5.92
C ARG A 132 -1.96 7.97 5.42
N TYR A 133 -1.77 7.73 4.12
CA TYR A 133 -0.63 8.18 3.36
C TYR A 133 -1.09 9.27 2.40
N HIS A 134 -0.33 10.36 2.26
CA HIS A 134 -0.63 11.37 1.25
C HIS A 134 0.64 11.88 0.57
N SER A 135 0.48 12.38 -0.66
CA SER A 135 1.47 13.21 -1.34
C SER A 135 0.84 14.51 -1.79
N GLY A 136 1.62 15.59 -1.83
CA GLY A 136 1.12 16.93 -2.06
C GLY A 136 0.39 17.50 -0.83
N VAL A 137 -0.68 18.27 -1.07
CA VAL A 137 -1.46 18.92 -0.02
C VAL A 137 -2.51 17.98 0.57
N ASN A 138 -2.58 17.92 1.89
CA ASN A 138 -3.70 17.34 2.63
C ASN A 138 -4.82 18.38 2.75
N GLU A 139 -5.67 18.50 1.72
CA GLU A 139 -6.63 19.62 1.57
C GLU A 139 -7.58 19.79 2.77
N LYS A 140 -7.88 18.70 3.49
CA LYS A 140 -8.79 18.71 4.65
C LYS A 140 -8.06 18.66 5.99
N ASN A 141 -6.72 18.66 6.00
CA ASN A 141 -5.89 18.47 7.19
C ASN A 141 -6.31 17.25 8.03
N TRP A 142 -6.74 16.16 7.37
CA TRP A 142 -7.13 14.94 8.07
C TRP A 142 -5.91 14.26 8.65
N ASN A 143 -5.89 14.15 9.97
CA ASN A 143 -4.79 13.59 10.75
C ASN A 143 -5.30 12.47 11.66
N PRO A 144 -4.48 11.46 11.98
CA PRO A 144 -3.09 11.29 11.57
C PRO A 144 -2.94 11.02 10.07
N SER A 145 -1.80 11.44 9.51
CA SER A 145 -1.43 11.21 8.11
C SER A 145 0.09 11.32 7.94
N ILE A 146 0.69 10.36 7.23
CA ILE A 146 2.11 10.35 6.86
C ILE A 146 2.22 10.96 5.47
N GLN A 147 2.98 12.04 5.35
CA GLN A 147 3.30 12.65 4.06
C GLN A 147 4.46 11.89 3.41
N LEU A 148 4.20 11.25 2.27
CA LEU A 148 5.19 10.48 1.52
C LEU A 148 6.04 11.38 0.62
N ASP A 149 5.41 12.36 -0.03
CA ASP A 149 6.09 13.43 -0.76
C ASP A 149 5.38 14.77 -0.55
N LYS A 150 6.16 15.86 -0.51
CA LYS A 150 5.64 17.23 -0.48
C LYS A 150 5.04 17.63 -1.82
N LYS A 151 5.53 17.05 -2.91
CA LYS A 151 5.04 17.29 -4.27
C LYS A 151 3.88 16.35 -4.57
N MET A 152 2.96 16.84 -5.39
CA MET A 152 1.92 16.01 -5.97
C MET A 152 2.54 15.09 -7.04
N PRO A 153 2.23 13.79 -7.07
CA PRO A 153 2.82 12.84 -8.00
C PRO A 153 2.16 12.98 -9.39
N GLU A 154 2.74 13.78 -10.29
CA GLU A 154 2.23 13.97 -11.66
C GLU A 154 2.46 12.75 -12.57
N ASP A 155 3.50 11.98 -12.22
CA ASP A 155 3.89 10.67 -12.77
C ASP A 155 3.63 9.56 -11.74
N TRP A 156 3.74 8.30 -12.19
CA TRP A 156 3.56 7.15 -11.31
C TRP A 156 4.66 7.08 -10.26
N GLU A 157 4.24 7.13 -8.99
CA GLU A 157 5.12 6.97 -7.83
C GLU A 157 4.71 5.73 -7.05
N VAL A 158 5.70 5.07 -6.43
CA VAL A 158 5.56 3.72 -5.87
C VAL A 158 6.13 3.70 -4.48
N TYR A 159 5.36 3.18 -3.53
CA TYR A 159 5.76 3.14 -2.13
C TYR A 159 5.53 1.76 -1.56
N THR A 160 6.56 1.21 -0.93
CA THR A 160 6.45 0.07 -0.01
C THR A 160 6.53 0.62 1.42
N ARG A 161 5.52 0.34 2.24
CA ARG A 161 5.39 0.84 3.61
C ARG A 161 5.30 -0.32 4.60
N ASP A 162 5.99 -0.19 5.72
CA ASP A 162 5.83 -1.07 6.87
C ASP A 162 4.69 -0.52 7.74
N LEU A 163 3.57 -1.24 7.76
CA LEU A 163 2.36 -0.80 8.44
C LEU A 163 2.52 -0.82 9.97
N VAL A 164 3.35 -1.72 10.51
CA VAL A 164 3.59 -1.81 11.95
C VAL A 164 4.46 -0.64 12.41
N GLU A 165 5.51 -0.31 11.64
CA GLU A 165 6.33 0.87 11.93
C GLU A 165 5.56 2.19 11.78
N ASP A 166 4.68 2.27 10.78
CA ASP A 166 3.91 3.49 10.51
C ASP A 166 2.73 3.68 11.47
N TRP A 167 2.07 2.59 11.91
CA TRP A 167 0.76 2.66 12.56
C TRP A 167 0.53 1.77 13.80
N ASP A 168 1.37 0.75 14.05
CA ASP A 168 1.21 -0.34 15.05
C ASP A 168 0.51 -1.61 14.50
N GLU A 169 0.30 -2.62 15.34
CA GLU A 169 -0.46 -3.84 15.02
C GLU A 169 -1.97 -3.59 15.10
N GLY A 170 -2.75 -4.27 14.26
CA GLY A 170 -4.19 -4.05 14.21
C GLY A 170 -4.94 -4.93 13.21
N VAL A 171 -6.25 -4.70 13.08
CA VAL A 171 -7.09 -5.39 12.11
C VAL A 171 -7.67 -4.39 11.14
N MET A 172 -7.28 -4.50 9.88
CA MET A 172 -7.78 -3.67 8.79
C MET A 172 -9.08 -4.25 8.22
N THR A 173 -10.07 -3.37 8.03
CA THR A 173 -11.42 -3.70 7.60
C THR A 173 -11.80 -3.01 6.29
N GLY A 174 -11.03 -2.04 5.80
CA GLY A 174 -11.40 -1.31 4.59
C GLY A 174 -10.36 -0.32 4.09
N ILE A 175 -10.70 0.38 3.01
CA ILE A 175 -9.78 1.27 2.29
C ILE A 175 -10.52 2.47 1.68
N ALA A 176 -9.84 3.62 1.58
CA ALA A 176 -10.32 4.81 0.88
C ALA A 176 -9.28 5.35 -0.10
N PHE A 177 -9.77 5.73 -1.28
CA PHE A 177 -9.00 6.36 -2.34
C PHE A 177 -9.45 7.81 -2.49
N THR A 178 -8.56 8.74 -2.16
CA THR A 178 -8.86 10.18 -2.15
C THR A 178 -8.14 10.88 -3.28
N ALA A 179 -8.90 11.41 -4.23
CA ALA A 179 -8.35 12.22 -5.31
C ALA A 179 -8.31 13.71 -4.98
N TRP A 180 -8.95 14.16 -3.89
CA TRP A 180 -9.14 15.59 -3.63
C TRP A 180 -9.78 16.36 -4.80
N SER A 181 -9.83 17.68 -4.73
CA SER A 181 -10.44 18.49 -5.78
C SER A 181 -9.67 18.40 -7.11
N LEU A 182 -10.42 18.61 -8.20
CA LEU A 182 -9.96 18.71 -9.59
C LEU A 182 -9.48 17.40 -10.22
N ASP A 183 -10.07 17.13 -11.38
CA ASP A 183 -9.78 16.02 -12.29
C ASP A 183 -9.79 14.65 -11.60
N HIS A 184 -8.67 13.95 -11.42
CA HIS A 184 -8.69 12.61 -10.81
C HIS A 184 -7.35 12.17 -10.21
N GLY A 185 -7.41 11.14 -9.35
CA GLY A 185 -6.28 10.32 -8.93
C GLY A 185 -6.40 8.91 -9.51
N ILE A 186 -5.28 8.24 -9.68
CA ILE A 186 -5.19 6.88 -10.20
C ILE A 186 -4.35 6.05 -9.22
N TRP A 187 -4.82 4.85 -8.89
CA TRP A 187 -4.15 3.89 -8.02
C TRP A 187 -4.01 2.57 -8.74
N ASP A 188 -2.87 1.95 -8.55
CA ASP A 188 -2.54 0.67 -9.13
C ASP A 188 -1.58 -0.10 -8.22
N HIS A 189 -1.44 -1.40 -8.45
CA HIS A 189 -0.55 -2.30 -7.69
C HIS A 189 -0.67 -2.12 -6.17
N VAL A 190 -1.90 -2.02 -5.66
CA VAL A 190 -2.20 -1.92 -4.24
C VAL A 190 -2.25 -3.34 -3.67
N VAL A 191 -1.19 -3.73 -2.99
CA VAL A 191 -0.95 -5.10 -2.55
C VAL A 191 -0.43 -5.11 -1.12
N PHE A 192 -1.07 -5.88 -0.25
CA PHE A 192 -0.53 -6.19 1.07
C PHE A 192 0.34 -7.44 0.99
N HIS A 193 1.46 -7.46 1.71
CA HIS A 193 2.35 -8.61 1.69
C HIS A 193 3.08 -8.81 3.03
N GLN A 194 3.58 -10.03 3.21
CA GLN A 194 4.12 -10.50 4.49
C GLN A 194 5.57 -10.09 4.76
N GLN A 195 6.35 -9.82 3.72
CA GLN A 195 7.80 -9.57 3.77
C GLN A 195 8.10 -8.28 3.03
N GLU A 196 9.15 -7.55 3.37
CA GLU A 196 9.40 -6.23 2.76
C GLU A 196 9.48 -6.28 1.22
N ASP A 197 10.03 -7.36 0.68
CA ASP A 197 10.03 -7.61 -0.75
C ASP A 197 8.62 -7.92 -1.25
N ASP A 198 8.09 -7.02 -2.09
CA ASP A 198 6.84 -7.22 -2.78
C ASP A 198 6.97 -8.40 -3.76
N PRO A 199 6.23 -9.51 -3.55
CA PRO A 199 6.33 -10.69 -4.40
C PRO A 199 5.73 -10.51 -5.80
N LEU A 200 4.95 -9.45 -6.03
CA LEU A 200 4.29 -9.13 -7.29
C LEU A 200 4.97 -7.97 -8.03
N ALA A 201 5.81 -7.19 -7.38
CA ALA A 201 6.59 -6.17 -8.07
C ALA A 201 7.55 -6.83 -9.08
N PRO A 202 7.53 -6.47 -10.38
CA PRO A 202 8.66 -6.77 -11.24
C PRO A 202 9.90 -6.12 -10.65
N GLN A 203 11.01 -6.86 -10.58
CA GLN A 203 12.28 -6.51 -9.93
C GLN A 203 13.01 -5.29 -10.55
N ALA A 204 12.31 -4.35 -11.19
CA ALA A 204 12.88 -3.31 -12.03
C ALA A 204 12.58 -1.85 -11.60
N VAL A 205 11.97 -1.60 -10.44
CA VAL A 205 11.88 -0.23 -9.89
C VAL A 205 12.31 -0.24 -8.43
N GLN A 206 13.42 0.44 -8.14
CA GLN A 206 13.89 0.67 -6.77
C GLN A 206 12.85 1.55 -6.04
N PRO A 207 12.39 1.18 -4.83
CA PRO A 207 11.50 2.02 -4.03
C PRO A 207 12.13 3.40 -3.80
N THR A 208 11.35 4.47 -3.93
CA THR A 208 11.81 5.83 -3.57
C THR A 208 12.24 5.85 -2.10
N GLU A 209 13.46 6.32 -1.84
CA GLU A 209 14.04 6.33 -0.49
C GLU A 209 13.10 7.00 0.53
N LYS A 210 12.87 6.33 1.67
CA LYS A 210 12.06 6.86 2.77
C LYS A 210 12.62 8.23 3.18
N LEU A 211 11.84 9.31 3.04
CA LEU A 211 12.16 10.56 3.71
C LEU A 211 12.30 10.28 5.22
N PRO A 212 13.36 10.74 5.89
CA PRO A 212 13.51 10.52 7.32
C PRO A 212 12.38 11.24 8.06
N LEU A 213 11.38 10.46 8.51
CA LEU A 213 10.35 10.93 9.42
C LEU A 213 11.03 11.26 10.75
N THR A 214 11.26 12.55 11.00
CA THR A 214 11.60 13.02 12.34
C THR A 214 10.32 12.99 13.17
N TRP A 215 10.16 11.94 13.97
CA TRP A 215 9.06 11.71 14.93
C TRP A 215 8.81 12.85 15.95
N GLY A 216 9.60 13.92 15.92
CA GLY A 216 9.54 15.04 16.87
C GLY A 216 8.38 16.04 16.70
N ARG A 217 7.43 15.85 15.76
CA ARG A 217 6.33 16.81 15.54
C ARG A 217 4.91 16.25 15.44
N LEU A 218 4.70 14.95 15.59
CA LEU A 218 3.36 14.44 15.85
C LEU A 218 3.05 14.70 17.33
N LYS A 219 2.31 15.78 17.63
CA LYS A 219 1.60 15.86 18.91
C LYS A 219 0.73 14.60 18.96
N LYS A 220 0.98 13.72 19.94
CA LYS A 220 0.03 12.67 20.30
C LYS A 220 -1.36 13.32 20.33
N PRO A 221 -2.36 12.79 19.60
CA PRO A 221 -3.70 13.35 19.71
C PRO A 221 -4.10 13.33 21.20
N ASP A 222 -4.54 14.47 21.73
CA ASP A 222 -5.01 14.56 23.12
C ASP A 222 -6.08 13.47 23.31
N PRO A 223 -5.96 12.57 24.30
CA PRO A 223 -6.94 11.52 24.56
C PRO A 223 -8.38 12.05 24.69
N ARG A 224 -8.57 13.35 24.96
CA ARG A 224 -9.87 14.02 25.06
C ARG A 224 -10.52 14.36 23.71
N TYR A 225 -9.83 14.23 22.58
CA TYR A 225 -10.44 14.41 21.25
C TYR A 225 -11.65 13.48 21.02
N TRP A 226 -11.64 12.29 21.63
CA TRP A 226 -12.72 11.31 21.51
C TRP A 226 -13.95 11.62 22.35
N LEU A 227 -13.80 12.42 23.42
CA LEU A 227 -14.91 12.79 24.31
C LEU A 227 -15.74 13.96 23.75
N LEU A 228 -15.12 14.89 23.01
CA LEU A 228 -15.78 16.10 22.52
C LEU A 228 -16.67 15.90 21.29
N ASN A 229 -16.58 14.76 20.60
CA ASN A 229 -17.38 14.46 19.40
C ASN A 229 -18.51 13.44 19.64
N ARG A 230 -18.76 13.02 20.89
CA ARG A 230 -19.89 12.13 21.22
C ARG A 230 -21.22 12.89 21.40
N GLU A 231 -21.20 14.21 21.58
CA GLU A 231 -22.40 15.01 21.87
C GLU A 231 -22.98 15.77 20.65
N ARG A 232 -22.62 15.37 19.42
CA ARG A 232 -23.18 15.98 18.19
C ARG A 232 -23.80 14.97 17.22
N ASN A 233 -24.45 13.93 17.77
CA ASN A 233 -25.46 13.13 17.07
C ASN A 233 -26.71 13.05 17.93
#